data_AF-A0A392NA08-F1
#
_entry.id   AF-A0A392NA08-F1
#
_cell.length_a   1.000
_cell.length_b   1.000
_cell.length_c   1.000
_cell.angle_alpha   90.00
_cell.angle_beta   90.00
_cell.angle_gamma   90.00
#
_symmetry.space_group_name_H-M   'P 1'
#
loop_
_entity.id
_entity.type
_entity.pdbx_description
1 polymer ?
#
loop_
_entity_poly.entity_id
_entity_poly.type
_entity_poly.pdbx_seq_one_letter_code
_entity_poly.pdbx_strand_id
1 'polypeptide(L)' 'MANFDVHRILVDQGSSCDVMYSGLFKTLQLTKNNLVPYVGADLQGFNGSTTKPWGYVDL' A
#
# COMPACT_ATOMS: atom_id res chain seq x y z
N MET A 1 -6.11 6.81 14.89
CA MET A 1 -4.75 6.24 14.90
C MET A 1 -4.86 4.79 15.26
N ALA A 2 -4.49 3.90 14.35
CA ALA A 2 -4.39 2.49 14.68
C ALA A 2 -2.93 2.23 15.11
N ASN A 3 -2.74 1.84 16.38
CA ASN A 3 -1.39 1.58 16.90
C ASN A 3 -0.90 0.20 16.44
N PHE A 4 -0.27 0.16 15.27
CA PHE A 4 0.40 -1.02 14.75
C PHE A 4 1.91 -0.94 15.02
N ASP A 5 2.49 -2.05 15.44
CA ASP A 5 3.95 -2.18 15.53
C ASP A 5 4.47 -2.74 14.21
N VAL A 6 5.10 -1.88 13.39
CA VAL A 6 5.69 -2.25 12.11
C VAL A 6 7.19 -2.43 12.29
N HIS A 7 7.63 -3.69 12.38
CA HIS A 7 9.05 -4.00 12.65
C HIS A 7 10.00 -3.77 11.47
N ARG A 8 9.50 -3.75 10.23
CA ARG A 8 10.34 -3.67 9.03
C ARG A 8 9.65 -2.89 7.93
N ILE A 9 10.40 -1.97 7.33
CA ILE A 9 10.04 -1.23 6.11
C ILE A 9 11.16 -1.40 5.08
N LEU A 10 10.81 -1.40 3.80
CA LEU A 10 11.76 -1.30 2.70
C LEU A 10 11.74 0.14 2.22
N VAL A 11 12.90 0.81 2.23
CA VAL A 11 13.01 2.20 1.77
C VAL A 11 13.47 2.20 0.33
N ASP A 12 12.60 2.69 -0.57
CA ASP A 12 12.91 2.91 -1.98
C ASP A 12 12.74 4.40 -2.31
N GLN A 13 13.87 5.07 -2.58
CA GLN A 13 13.90 6.49 -2.95
C GLN A 13 13.49 6.75 -4.40
N GLY A 14 13.39 5.69 -5.23
CA GLY A 14 12.92 5.80 -6.61
C GLY A 14 11.40 5.79 -6.73
N SER A 15 10.67 5.45 -5.66
CA SER A 15 9.21 5.46 -5.64
C SER A 15 8.65 6.86 -5.41
N SER A 16 7.52 7.15 -6.05
CA SER A 16 6.77 8.41 -5.86
C SER A 16 5.77 8.36 -4.70
N CYS A 17 5.55 7.19 -4.12
CA CYS A 17 4.63 6.98 -2.99
C CYS A 17 5.04 5.80 -2.12
N ASP A 18 4.57 5.81 -0.87
CA ASP A 18 4.67 4.67 0.03
C ASP A 18 3.66 3.60 -0.36
N VAL A 19 4.12 2.34 -0.45
CA VAL A 19 3.29 1.21 -0.86
C VAL A 19 3.22 0.16 0.24
N MET A 20 2.00 -0.18 0.64
CA MET A 20 1.74 -1.32 1.51
C MET A 20 1.46 -2.58 0.69
N TYR A 21 2.22 -3.64 0.94
CA TYR A 21 1.94 -4.96 0.36
C TYR A 21 0.68 -5.57 0.96
N SER A 22 -0.08 -6.29 0.12
CA SER A 22 -1.32 -6.97 0.53
C SER A 22 -1.11 -8.01 1.65
N GLY A 23 0.09 -8.58 1.77
CA GLY A 23 0.48 -9.45 2.88
C GLY A 23 0.45 -8.71 4.22
N LEU A 24 1.10 -7.55 4.30
CA LEU A 24 1.09 -6.71 5.51
C LEU A 24 -0.32 -6.24 5.84
N PHE A 25 -1.09 -5.78 4.83
CA PHE A 25 -2.48 -5.37 5.01
C PHE A 25 -3.33 -6.44 5.72
N LYS A 26 -3.17 -7.71 5.32
CA LYS A 26 -3.85 -8.84 5.95
C LYS A 26 -3.31 -9.14 7.35
N THR A 27 -1.99 -9.07 7.56
CA THR A 27 -1.37 -9.29 8.88
C THR A 27 -1.84 -8.26 9.92
N LEU A 28 -2.03 -7.00 9.50
CA LEU A 28 -2.61 -5.94 10.33
C LEU A 28 -4.12 -6.08 10.52
N GLN A 29 -4.75 -7.13 9.97
CA GLN A 29 -6.19 -7.38 10.02
C GLN A 29 -7.04 -6.24 9.46
N LEU A 30 -6.48 -5.48 8.54
CA LEU A 30 -7.21 -4.42 7.83
C LEU A 30 -8.19 -5.05 6.84
N THR A 31 -9.29 -4.37 6.63
CA THR A 31 -10.37 -4.79 5.74
C THR A 31 -10.62 -3.73 4.67
N LYS A 32 -11.38 -4.08 3.63
CA LYS A 32 -11.74 -3.12 2.58
C LYS A 32 -12.46 -1.87 3.10
N ASN A 33 -13.11 -1.96 4.26
CA ASN A 33 -13.75 -0.80 4.91
C ASN A 33 -12.74 0.21 5.46
N ASN A 34 -11.50 -0.22 5.67
CA ASN A 34 -10.40 0.66 6.05
C ASN A 34 -9.74 1.33 4.83
N LEU A 35 -10.15 0.97 3.60
CA LEU A 35 -9.60 1.53 2.39
C LEU A 35 -10.43 2.70 1.90
N VAL A 36 -9.76 3.79 1.58
CA VAL A 36 -10.29 4.84 0.72
C VAL A 36 -10.14 4.39 -0.74
N PRO A 37 -11.19 4.45 -1.57
CA PRO A 37 -11.10 4.04 -2.98
C PRO A 37 -10.00 4.77 -3.73
N TYR A 38 -9.18 4.01 -4.47
CA TYR A 38 -8.15 4.58 -5.33
C TYR A 38 -8.77 5.07 -6.65
N VAL A 39 -8.60 6.37 -6.94
CA VAL A 39 -9.11 7.02 -8.16
C VAL A 39 -7.99 7.51 -9.11
N GLY A 40 -6.75 7.07 -8.89
CA GLY A 40 -5.60 7.43 -9.72
C GLY A 40 -5.32 6.49 -10.89
N ALA A 41 -4.21 6.75 -11.59
CA ALA A 41 -3.69 5.88 -12.63
C ALA A 41 -3.06 4.60 -12.06
N ASP A 42 -2.93 3.55 -12.87
CA ASP A 42 -2.24 2.34 -12.43
C ASP A 42 -0.78 2.64 -12.07
N LEU A 43 -0.26 1.92 -11.08
CA LEU A 43 1.15 2.00 -10.71
C LEU A 43 1.96 1.18 -11.70
N GLN A 44 3.07 1.72 -12.19
CA GLN A 44 3.98 1.05 -13.10
C GLN A 44 5.24 0.60 -12.38
N GLY A 45 5.56 -0.69 -12.47
CA GLY A 45 6.81 -1.25 -11.99
C GLY A 45 7.95 -1.04 -12.99
N PHE A 46 9.20 -1.23 -12.54
CA PHE A 46 10.40 -1.04 -13.37
C PHE A 46 10.46 -1.93 -14.62
N ASN A 47 9.76 -3.07 -14.62
CA ASN A 47 9.64 -3.96 -15.76
C ASN A 47 8.54 -3.52 -16.77
N GLY A 48 7.95 -2.35 -16.57
CA GLY A 48 6.85 -1.83 -17.37
C GLY A 48 5.47 -2.44 -17.05
N SER A 49 5.40 -3.43 -16.16
CA SER A 49 4.13 -4.02 -15.72
C SER A 49 3.32 -3.00 -14.91
N THR A 50 2.00 -3.03 -15.06
CA THR A 50 1.11 -2.16 -14.30
C THR A 50 0.29 -2.94 -13.28
N THR A 51 -0.06 -2.28 -12.17
CA THR A 51 -0.96 -2.83 -11.17
C THR A 51 -1.89 -1.76 -10.63
N LYS A 52 -3.13 -2.14 -10.35
CA LYS A 52 -4.13 -1.23 -9.77
C LYS A 52 -4.15 -1.39 -8.24
N PRO A 53 -3.86 -0.32 -7.48
CA PRO A 53 -3.97 -0.35 -6.03
C PRO A 53 -5.40 -0.67 -5.58
N TRP A 54 -5.54 -1.36 -4.45
CA TRP A 54 -6.85 -1.63 -3.86
C TRP A 54 -7.50 -0.37 -3.28
N GLY A 55 -6.68 0.58 -2.82
CA GLY A 55 -7.11 1.78 -2.11
C GLY A 55 -5.95 2.43 -1.37
N TYR A 56 -6.26 3.51 -0.68
CA TYR A 56 -5.38 4.13 0.30
C TYR A 56 -5.78 3.72 1.71
N VAL A 57 -4.81 3.68 2.62
CA VAL A 57 -5.05 3.47 4.05
C VAL A 57 -4.30 4.54 4.83
N ASP A 58 -4.92 5.02 5.90
CA ASP A 58 -4.31 5.93 6.89
C ASP A 58 -4.12 5.13 8.19
N LEU A 59 -2.89 5.06 8.70
CA LEU A 59 -2.49 4.19 9.82
C LEU A 59 -2.01 5.00 11.02
#